data_AF-A0AA48R0U4-F1
#
_entry.id   AF-A0AA48R0U4-F1
#
_cell.length_a   1.000
_cell.length_b   1.000
_cell.length_c   1.000
_cell.angle_alpha   90.00
_cell.angle_beta   90.00
_cell.angle_gamma   90.00
#
_symmetry.space_group_name_H-M   'P 1'
#
loop_
_entity.id
_entity.type
_entity.pdbx_description
1 polymer ?
#
loop_
_entity_poly.entity_id
_entity_poly.type
_entity_poly.pdbx_seq_one_letter_code
_entity_poly.pdbx_strand_id
1 'polypeptide(L)'
;MKTNRKWIVAGLIMIVMVLLVISAIGVSQTVNNPALESVVPMQRVINRMGTAISGWTNSLGEWSTLKEQNEALQLELARKDAELQAAEAVMESQAYLAAAWEARKENNRTVIEARVISKSKGIWFQTFVIDQGSDAGIQPNDTVVTGIIDEGQFGAYGLIGQVSEVGKGYAVVQTLANKETNIAFEILRTGDQGILEGDLNTVHEGFLFNTEANVATGDDLVTTGISDYYLPGILIGEVTSIQKEGDQLVKHLQVETLVDFQKIKSVFIIREAEYE
;
A
#
# COMPACT_ATOMS: atom_id res chain seq x y z
N MET A 1 22.06 -12.46 69.67
CA MET A 1 21.49 -13.82 69.49
C MET A 1 20.58 -13.80 68.28
N LYS A 2 20.91 -14.59 67.24
CA LYS A 2 20.14 -14.65 65.99
C LYS A 2 18.83 -15.39 66.27
N THR A 3 17.78 -14.66 66.60
CA THR A 3 16.43 -15.18 66.84
C THR A 3 15.91 -15.75 65.52
N ASN A 4 15.62 -17.05 65.50
CA ASN A 4 15.26 -17.77 64.29
C ASN A 4 13.92 -17.26 63.74
N ARG A 5 14.00 -16.33 62.79
CA ARG A 5 12.89 -15.67 62.08
C ARG A 5 11.86 -16.67 61.52
N LYS A 6 12.28 -17.91 61.23
CA LYS A 6 11.42 -19.02 60.79
C LYS A 6 10.40 -19.47 61.85
N TRP A 7 10.78 -19.50 63.13
CA TRP A 7 9.86 -19.88 64.22
C TRP A 7 8.85 -18.77 64.53
N ILE A 8 9.24 -17.51 64.33
CA ILE A 8 8.34 -16.36 64.46
C ILE A 8 7.25 -16.41 63.38
N VAL A 9 7.62 -16.71 62.13
CA VAL A 9 6.67 -16.83 61.01
C VAL A 9 5.75 -18.05 61.20
N ALA A 10 6.29 -19.19 61.63
CA ALA A 10 5.49 -20.38 61.90
C ALA A 10 4.48 -20.18 63.06
N GLY A 11 4.89 -19.49 64.13
CA GLY A 11 4.00 -19.13 65.23
C GLY A 11 2.87 -18.19 64.80
N LEU A 12 3.17 -17.22 63.94
CA LEU A 12 2.17 -16.29 63.39
C LEU A 12 1.10 -17.01 62.54
N ILE A 13 1.50 -17.98 61.72
CA ILE A 13 0.57 -18.76 60.88
C ILE A 13 -0.34 -19.65 61.74
N MET A 14 0.19 -20.27 62.80
CA MET A 14 -0.60 -21.10 63.71
C MET A 14 -1.66 -20.28 64.45
N ILE A 15 -1.32 -19.07 64.91
CA ILE A 15 -2.26 -18.16 65.60
C ILE A 15 -3.40 -17.75 64.66
N VAL A 16 -3.11 -17.47 63.39
CA VAL A 16 -4.13 -17.13 62.38
C VAL A 16 -5.08 -18.31 62.11
N MET A 17 -4.56 -19.53 62.04
CA MET A 17 -5.39 -20.75 61.89
C MET A 17 -6.32 -20.99 63.08
N VAL A 18 -5.83 -20.80 64.30
CA VAL A 18 -6.66 -20.97 65.52
C VAL A 18 -7.79 -19.93 65.57
N LEU A 19 -7.50 -18.67 65.19
CA LEU A 19 -8.52 -17.62 65.15
C LEU A 19 -9.62 -17.89 64.12
N LEU A 20 -9.27 -18.49 62.96
CA LEU A 20 -10.27 -18.87 61.96
C LEU A 20 -11.18 -20.00 62.43
N VAL A 21 -10.64 -20.99 63.17
CA VAL A 21 -11.45 -22.10 63.72
C VAL A 21 -12.41 -21.59 64.79
N ILE A 22 -11.96 -20.70 65.69
CA ILE A 22 -12.84 -20.09 66.71
C ILE A 22 -13.95 -19.27 66.06
N SER A 23 -13.63 -18.54 64.99
CA SER A 23 -14.62 -17.77 64.21
C SER A 23 -15.65 -18.66 63.51
N ALA A 24 -15.27 -19.85 63.04
CA ALA A 24 -16.16 -20.76 62.34
C ALA A 24 -17.16 -21.46 63.28
N ILE A 25 -16.75 -21.72 64.53
CA ILE A 25 -17.60 -22.38 65.54
C ILE A 25 -18.62 -21.39 66.14
N GLY A 26 -18.36 -20.08 66.10
CA GLY A 26 -19.18 -19.04 66.74
C GLY A 26 -20.44 -18.55 66.00
N VAL A 27 -20.76 -19.06 64.81
CA VAL A 27 -21.85 -18.50 63.95
C VAL A 27 -23.17 -19.30 64.01
N SER A 28 -23.27 -20.34 64.85
CA SER A 28 -24.52 -21.11 64.97
C SER A 28 -24.96 -21.27 66.42
N GLN A 29 -26.05 -20.57 66.75
CA GLN A 29 -26.97 -20.72 67.89
C GLN A 29 -26.95 -19.67 69.02
N THR A 30 -28.09 -18.99 69.09
CA THR A 30 -28.62 -18.09 70.14
C THR A 30 -28.72 -18.75 71.51
N VAL A 31 -28.09 -18.17 72.55
CA VAL A 31 -28.54 -18.27 73.96
C VAL A 31 -28.25 -16.96 74.70
N ASN A 32 -29.26 -16.47 75.41
CA ASN A 32 -29.32 -15.26 76.21
C ASN A 32 -28.29 -15.21 77.36
N ASN A 33 -27.44 -14.18 77.43
CA ASN A 33 -27.39 -13.23 78.55
C ASN A 33 -26.30 -12.15 78.37
N PRO A 34 -26.44 -10.97 79.00
CA PRO A 34 -25.63 -9.79 78.79
C PRO A 34 -24.42 -9.79 79.75
N ALA A 35 -23.22 -9.95 79.22
CA ALA A 35 -21.99 -9.65 79.94
C ALA A 35 -20.86 -9.41 78.95
N LEU A 36 -20.24 -8.23 79.05
CA LEU A 36 -18.87 -7.93 78.63
C LEU A 36 -18.74 -7.68 77.10
N GLU A 37 -19.05 -6.49 76.57
CA GLU A 37 -18.33 -5.23 76.83
C GLU A 37 -16.83 -5.44 77.08
N SER A 38 -16.08 -5.83 76.04
CA SER A 38 -14.70 -5.38 75.78
C SER A 38 -14.09 -6.05 74.55
N VAL A 39 -14.56 -5.76 73.34
CA VAL A 39 -13.68 -5.76 72.14
C VAL A 39 -14.24 -4.80 71.08
N VAL A 40 -14.01 -3.51 71.26
CA VAL A 40 -14.11 -2.50 70.19
C VAL A 40 -12.91 -2.72 69.22
N PRO A 41 -12.93 -2.27 67.96
CA PRO A 41 -13.54 -2.83 66.74
C PRO A 41 -12.46 -3.39 65.76
N MET A 42 -12.35 -4.71 65.56
CA MET A 42 -11.31 -5.33 64.68
C MET A 42 -11.65 -5.27 63.16
N GLN A 43 -12.68 -4.54 62.76
CA GLN A 43 -13.18 -4.52 61.38
C GLN A 43 -12.40 -3.60 60.40
N ARG A 44 -11.31 -2.95 60.84
CA ARG A 44 -10.50 -2.08 59.94
C ARG A 44 -9.08 -2.57 59.66
N VAL A 45 -8.61 -3.64 60.32
CA VAL A 45 -7.23 -4.14 60.18
C VAL A 45 -7.12 -5.27 59.15
N ILE A 46 -8.16 -6.12 59.05
CA ILE A 46 -8.15 -7.30 58.16
C ILE A 46 -8.26 -6.90 56.68
N ASN A 47 -8.94 -5.80 56.34
CA ASN A 47 -9.10 -5.36 54.95
C ASN A 47 -7.86 -4.69 54.33
N ARG A 48 -6.77 -4.45 55.08
CA ARG A 48 -5.50 -3.91 54.52
C ARG A 48 -4.38 -4.93 54.36
N MET A 49 -4.50 -6.13 54.93
CA MET A 49 -3.47 -7.17 54.80
C MET A 49 -3.72 -8.15 53.64
N GLY A 50 -4.97 -8.25 53.16
CA GLY A 50 -5.32 -9.11 52.03
C GLY A 50 -4.75 -8.70 50.68
N THR A 51 -4.31 -7.45 50.50
CA THR A 51 -3.85 -6.92 49.20
C THR A 51 -2.33 -6.80 49.05
N ALA A 52 -1.54 -7.01 50.12
CA ALA A 52 -0.09 -6.79 50.09
C ALA A 52 0.74 -8.07 49.83
N ILE A 53 0.19 -9.26 50.09
CA ILE A 53 0.94 -10.54 49.95
C ILE A 53 0.75 -11.16 48.56
N SER A 54 -0.32 -10.85 47.84
CA SER A 54 -0.53 -11.28 46.45
C SER A 54 0.36 -10.53 45.44
N GLY A 55 1.11 -9.51 45.85
CA GLY A 55 1.88 -8.64 44.93
C GLY A 55 3.37 -8.94 44.78
N TRP A 56 3.97 -9.83 45.58
CA TRP A 56 5.44 -9.99 45.63
C TRP A 56 5.98 -11.29 45.04
N THR A 57 5.15 -12.29 44.72
CA THR A 57 5.62 -13.55 44.12
C THR A 57 5.65 -13.52 42.60
N ASN A 58 5.00 -12.54 41.97
CA ASN A 58 4.88 -12.45 40.51
C ASN A 58 6.03 -11.66 39.84
N SER A 59 6.78 -10.84 40.60
CA SER A 59 7.75 -9.90 40.02
C SER A 59 9.11 -10.51 39.65
N LEU A 60 9.45 -11.71 40.15
CA LEU A 60 10.72 -12.38 39.82
C LEU A 60 10.64 -13.28 38.57
N GLY A 61 9.43 -13.75 38.21
CA GLY A 61 9.19 -14.49 36.97
C GLY A 61 9.11 -13.60 35.73
N GLU A 62 8.76 -12.32 35.90
CA GLU A 62 8.51 -11.39 34.79
C GLU A 62 9.77 -10.94 34.04
N TRP A 63 10.95 -10.95 34.65
CA TRP A 63 12.18 -10.43 34.00
C TRP A 63 12.79 -11.37 32.95
N SER A 64 12.76 -12.68 33.16
CA SER A 64 13.23 -13.63 32.11
C SER A 64 12.20 -13.75 31.00
N THR A 65 10.90 -13.75 31.35
CA THR A 65 9.82 -13.80 30.37
C THR A 65 9.75 -12.54 29.52
N LEU A 66 10.05 -11.34 30.06
CA LEU A 66 10.07 -10.12 29.25
C LEU A 66 11.18 -10.11 28.20
N LYS A 67 12.35 -10.69 28.52
CA LYS A 67 13.48 -10.74 27.56
C LYS A 67 13.24 -11.80 26.48
N GLU A 68 12.77 -12.98 26.87
CA GLU A 68 12.34 -14.03 25.92
C GLU A 68 11.19 -13.56 25.05
N GLN A 69 10.21 -12.85 25.60
CA GLN A 69 9.11 -12.28 24.82
C GLN A 69 9.60 -11.20 23.85
N ASN A 70 10.56 -10.36 24.23
CA ASN A 70 11.08 -9.32 23.34
C ASN A 70 11.89 -9.91 22.17
N GLU A 71 12.73 -10.93 22.43
CA GLU A 71 13.46 -11.64 21.37
C GLU A 71 12.51 -12.47 20.48
N ALA A 72 11.50 -13.11 21.05
CA ALA A 72 10.46 -13.82 20.29
C ALA A 72 9.61 -12.86 19.46
N LEU A 73 9.23 -11.70 20.01
CA LEU A 73 8.49 -10.65 19.31
C LEU A 73 9.32 -10.04 18.17
N GLN A 74 10.62 -9.84 18.34
CA GLN A 74 11.50 -9.36 17.27
C GLN A 74 11.65 -10.37 16.14
N LEU A 75 11.72 -11.66 16.47
CA LEU A 75 11.83 -12.74 15.48
C LEU A 75 10.49 -12.94 14.75
N GLU A 76 9.37 -12.76 15.45
CA GLU A 76 8.04 -12.75 14.85
C GLU A 76 7.82 -11.53 13.96
N LEU A 77 8.28 -10.33 14.35
CA LEU A 77 8.25 -9.13 13.50
C LEU A 77 9.10 -9.32 12.24
N ALA A 78 10.34 -9.80 12.36
CA ALA A 78 11.19 -10.06 11.20
C ALA A 78 10.59 -11.10 10.26
N ARG A 79 9.93 -12.13 10.82
CA ARG A 79 9.20 -13.13 10.03
C ARG A 79 7.96 -12.53 9.37
N LYS A 80 7.20 -11.69 10.06
CA LYS A 80 6.01 -11.02 9.53
C LYS A 80 6.36 -10.02 8.44
N ASP A 81 7.46 -9.28 8.58
CA ASP A 81 7.97 -8.39 7.54
C ASP A 81 8.43 -9.17 6.30
N ALA A 82 9.09 -10.32 6.49
CA ALA A 82 9.45 -11.20 5.37
C ALA A 82 8.23 -11.84 4.68
N GLU A 83 7.21 -12.24 5.46
CA GLU A 83 5.93 -12.72 4.93
C GLU A 83 5.18 -11.60 4.18
N LEU A 84 5.21 -10.35 4.69
CA LEU A 84 4.62 -9.18 4.05
C LEU A 84 5.34 -8.85 2.74
N GLN A 85 6.67 -8.79 2.73
CA GLN A 85 7.45 -8.56 1.52
C GLN A 85 7.26 -9.67 0.48
N ALA A 86 7.15 -10.92 0.91
CA ALA A 86 6.85 -12.04 0.01
C ALA A 86 5.41 -11.96 -0.53
N ALA A 87 4.43 -11.57 0.30
CA ALA A 87 3.06 -11.37 -0.12
C ALA A 87 2.91 -10.17 -1.07
N GLU A 88 3.59 -9.06 -0.80
CA GLU A 88 3.67 -7.87 -1.66
C GLU A 88 4.30 -8.22 -3.01
N ALA A 89 5.40 -8.99 -3.02
CA ALA A 89 6.03 -9.45 -4.27
C ALA A 89 5.11 -10.40 -5.07
N VAL A 90 4.35 -11.26 -4.39
CA VAL A 90 3.36 -12.14 -5.03
C VAL A 90 2.16 -11.35 -5.54
N MET A 91 1.68 -10.34 -4.83
CA MET A 91 0.61 -9.45 -5.27
C MET A 91 1.03 -8.58 -6.46
N GLU A 92 2.26 -8.02 -6.44
CA GLU A 92 2.87 -7.29 -7.57
C GLU A 92 2.91 -8.18 -8.83
N SER A 93 3.21 -9.47 -8.67
CA SER A 93 3.20 -10.45 -9.77
C SER A 93 1.79 -10.85 -10.25
N GLN A 94 0.79 -10.93 -9.37
CA GLN A 94 -0.56 -11.37 -9.75
C GLN A 94 -1.35 -10.29 -10.50
N ALA A 95 -1.22 -9.02 -10.10
CA ALA A 95 -1.82 -7.90 -10.82
C ALA A 95 -1.19 -7.76 -12.22
N TYR A 96 0.13 -7.93 -12.30
CA TYR A 96 0.87 -7.99 -13.56
C TYR A 96 0.37 -9.14 -14.47
N LEU A 97 0.13 -10.33 -13.93
CA LEU A 97 -0.37 -11.48 -14.69
C LEU A 97 -1.84 -11.32 -15.11
N ALA A 98 -2.69 -10.69 -14.29
CA ALA A 98 -4.06 -10.36 -14.65
C ALA A 98 -4.11 -9.27 -15.73
N ALA A 99 -3.22 -8.27 -15.66
CA ALA A 99 -2.99 -7.29 -16.71
C ALA A 99 -2.51 -7.96 -18.00
N ALA A 100 -1.56 -8.88 -17.91
CA ALA A 100 -1.09 -9.64 -19.07
C ALA A 100 -2.20 -10.55 -19.65
N TRP A 101 -3.12 -11.02 -18.81
CA TRP A 101 -4.23 -11.90 -19.18
C TRP A 101 -5.43 -11.16 -19.79
N GLU A 102 -5.81 -10.01 -19.25
CA GLU A 102 -6.84 -9.13 -19.83
C GLU A 102 -6.35 -8.49 -21.14
N ALA A 103 -5.06 -8.12 -21.23
CA ALA A 103 -4.40 -7.70 -22.48
C ALA A 103 -4.53 -8.76 -23.57
N ARG A 104 -4.59 -10.03 -23.17
CA ARG A 104 -4.67 -11.21 -24.04
C ARG A 104 -6.08 -11.48 -24.55
N LYS A 105 -7.12 -10.97 -23.88
CA LYS A 105 -8.49 -11.44 -24.02
C LYS A 105 -9.35 -10.58 -24.94
N GLU A 106 -9.07 -9.27 -25.04
CA GLU A 106 -10.02 -8.36 -25.68
C GLU A 106 -9.69 -7.94 -27.12
N ASN A 107 -8.46 -8.11 -27.62
CA ASN A 107 -8.15 -7.83 -29.03
C ASN A 107 -6.98 -8.67 -29.51
N ASN A 108 -6.92 -8.93 -30.82
CA ASN A 108 -5.82 -9.58 -31.53
C ASN A 108 -4.54 -8.72 -31.42
N ARG A 109 -3.96 -8.62 -30.21
CA ARG A 109 -2.84 -7.75 -29.88
C ARG A 109 -1.68 -8.60 -29.39
N THR A 110 -0.49 -8.32 -29.91
CA THR A 110 0.74 -8.91 -29.41
C THR A 110 1.17 -8.14 -28.19
N VAL A 111 1.40 -8.83 -27.08
CA VAL A 111 1.83 -8.25 -25.80
C VAL A 111 3.16 -8.87 -25.40
N ILE A 112 4.18 -8.04 -25.20
CA ILE A 112 5.53 -8.45 -24.83
C ILE A 112 5.87 -7.82 -23.48
N GLU A 113 6.28 -8.64 -22.51
CA GLU A 113 6.83 -8.20 -21.24
C GLU A 113 8.29 -7.80 -21.39
N ALA A 114 8.67 -6.65 -20.84
CA ALA A 114 10.08 -6.28 -20.73
C ALA A 114 10.41 -5.61 -19.40
N ARG A 115 11.65 -5.81 -18.93
CA ARG A 115 12.20 -5.16 -17.75
C ARG A 115 13.03 -3.95 -18.15
N VAL A 116 12.91 -2.89 -17.37
CA VAL A 116 13.76 -1.70 -17.51
C VAL A 116 15.17 -2.02 -16.98
N ILE A 117 16.17 -1.93 -17.87
CA ILE A 117 17.58 -2.23 -17.54
C ILE A 117 18.45 -0.97 -17.44
N SER A 118 18.00 0.14 -18.02
CA SER A 118 18.68 1.43 -17.92
C SER A 118 17.68 2.57 -18.01
N LYS A 119 17.97 3.69 -17.36
CA LYS A 119 17.17 4.92 -17.40
C LYS A 119 18.09 6.09 -17.73
N SER A 120 17.59 7.07 -18.48
CA SER A 120 18.34 8.30 -18.77
C SER A 120 18.78 9.00 -17.48
N LYS A 121 20.01 9.52 -17.45
CA LYS A 121 20.53 10.27 -16.30
C LYS A 121 19.95 11.69 -16.31
N GLY A 122 19.10 12.02 -15.33
CA GLY A 122 18.49 13.34 -15.18
C GLY A 122 17.25 13.31 -14.31
N ILE A 123 16.68 14.48 -14.01
CA ILE A 123 15.38 14.61 -13.30
C ILE A 123 14.22 14.24 -14.24
N TRP A 124 14.41 14.44 -15.55
CA TRP A 124 13.42 14.22 -16.58
C TRP A 124 13.69 12.89 -17.29
N PHE A 125 12.89 11.87 -16.98
CA PHE A 125 13.02 10.52 -17.53
C PHE A 125 12.46 10.44 -18.94
N GLN A 126 13.13 11.08 -19.91
CA GLN A 126 12.67 11.14 -21.30
C GLN A 126 12.78 9.78 -22.01
N THR A 127 13.80 8.99 -21.65
CA THR A 127 14.06 7.69 -22.27
C THR A 127 14.56 6.65 -21.28
N PHE A 128 14.24 5.39 -21.55
CA PHE A 128 14.77 4.23 -20.83
C PHE A 128 14.99 3.05 -21.78
N VAL A 129 15.78 2.08 -21.34
CA VAL A 129 16.13 0.89 -22.12
C VAL A 129 15.51 -0.33 -21.48
N ILE A 130 14.93 -1.20 -22.31
CA ILE A 130 14.33 -2.47 -21.90
C ILE A 130 15.14 -3.67 -22.41
N ASP A 131 15.02 -4.81 -21.71
CA ASP A 131 15.74 -6.07 -22.00
C ASP A 131 15.12 -6.94 -23.10
N GLN A 132 14.23 -6.35 -23.91
CA GLN A 132 13.64 -7.00 -25.08
C GLN A 132 13.86 -6.12 -26.30
N GLY A 133 14.04 -6.76 -27.46
CA GLY A 133 14.28 -6.07 -28.72
C GLY A 133 13.72 -6.84 -29.91
N SER A 134 14.38 -6.75 -31.06
CA SER A 134 13.89 -7.36 -32.31
C SER A 134 13.74 -8.88 -32.24
N ASP A 135 14.56 -9.57 -31.45
CA ASP A 135 14.48 -11.02 -31.23
C ASP A 135 13.16 -11.45 -30.53
N ALA A 136 12.52 -10.52 -29.81
CA ALA A 136 11.20 -10.70 -29.19
C ALA A 136 10.04 -10.20 -30.07
N GLY A 137 10.34 -9.68 -31.27
CA GLY A 137 9.35 -9.14 -32.20
C GLY A 137 9.00 -7.66 -31.98
N ILE A 138 9.72 -6.96 -31.09
CA ILE A 138 9.54 -5.51 -30.89
C ILE A 138 9.97 -4.76 -32.14
N GLN A 139 9.20 -3.75 -32.51
CA GLN A 139 9.47 -2.84 -33.63
C GLN A 139 9.47 -1.39 -33.15
N PRO A 140 10.13 -0.48 -33.88
CA PRO A 140 9.94 0.94 -33.66
C PRO A 140 8.46 1.30 -33.73
N ASN A 141 8.04 2.28 -32.95
CA ASN A 141 6.65 2.77 -32.82
C ASN A 141 5.68 1.87 -32.06
N ASP A 142 6.11 0.72 -31.53
CA ASP A 142 5.27 -0.05 -30.63
C ASP A 142 4.88 0.78 -29.40
N THR A 143 3.62 0.68 -28.98
CA THR A 143 3.11 1.38 -27.81
C THR A 143 3.59 0.70 -26.53
N VAL A 144 4.07 1.49 -25.57
CA VAL A 144 4.54 1.00 -24.27
C VAL A 144 3.59 1.44 -23.17
N VAL A 145 3.15 0.49 -22.36
CA VAL A 145 2.17 0.70 -21.29
C VAL A 145 2.60 0.05 -19.97
N THR A 146 2.05 0.55 -18.87
CA THR A 146 2.08 -0.11 -17.56
C THR A 146 0.68 -0.52 -17.16
N GLY A 147 0.58 -1.50 -16.26
CA GLY A 147 -0.66 -1.69 -15.53
C GLY A 147 -0.85 -0.59 -14.50
N ILE A 148 -2.05 -0.01 -14.45
CA ILE A 148 -2.49 0.89 -13.38
C ILE A 148 -3.43 0.09 -12.48
N ILE A 149 -3.13 0.10 -11.18
CA ILE A 149 -3.98 -0.47 -10.14
C ILE A 149 -4.84 0.68 -9.61
N ASP A 150 -6.15 0.55 -9.72
CA ASP A 150 -7.11 1.47 -9.11
C ASP A 150 -7.88 0.74 -8.01
N GLU A 151 -7.97 1.36 -6.83
CA GLU A 151 -8.60 0.81 -5.61
C GLU A 151 -8.22 -0.65 -5.25
N GLY A 152 -7.00 -1.08 -5.60
CA GLY A 152 -6.52 -2.44 -5.31
C GLY A 152 -6.96 -3.51 -6.32
N GLN A 153 -7.55 -3.12 -7.45
CA GLN A 153 -7.83 -3.99 -8.60
C GLN A 153 -7.10 -3.48 -9.84
N PHE A 154 -6.80 -4.39 -10.78
CA PHE A 154 -6.26 -3.98 -12.08
C PHE A 154 -7.34 -3.20 -12.84
N GLY A 155 -7.14 -1.89 -13.01
CA GLY A 155 -8.16 -0.98 -13.55
C GLY A 155 -7.99 -0.69 -15.04
N ALA A 156 -6.77 -0.38 -15.47
CA ALA A 156 -6.49 0.03 -16.85
C ALA A 156 -5.00 -0.07 -17.23
N TYR A 157 -4.69 0.12 -18.51
CA TYR A 157 -3.33 0.38 -18.97
C TYR A 157 -3.03 1.86 -18.95
N GLY A 158 -1.94 2.25 -18.30
CA GLY A 158 -1.37 3.58 -18.34
C GLY A 158 -0.37 3.73 -19.47
N LEU A 159 -0.52 4.77 -20.29
CA LEU A 159 0.40 5.07 -21.37
C LEU A 159 1.75 5.52 -20.81
N ILE A 160 2.83 4.83 -21.18
CA ILE A 160 4.20 5.25 -20.86
C ILE A 160 4.80 6.06 -22.01
N GLY A 161 4.59 5.61 -23.24
CA GLY A 161 5.27 6.15 -24.41
C GLY A 161 5.34 5.15 -25.56
N GLN A 162 6.39 5.26 -26.37
CA GLN A 162 6.59 4.44 -27.56
C GLN A 162 8.03 3.97 -27.68
N VAL A 163 8.24 2.85 -28.38
CA VAL A 163 9.57 2.38 -28.76
C VAL A 163 10.16 3.32 -29.82
N SER A 164 11.32 3.92 -29.53
CA SER A 164 12.01 4.82 -30.45
C SER A 164 13.12 4.13 -31.24
N GLU A 165 13.85 3.20 -30.62
CA GLU A 165 14.91 2.44 -31.27
C GLU A 165 14.83 0.97 -30.86
N VAL A 166 15.10 0.06 -31.80
CA VAL A 166 15.16 -1.39 -31.54
C VAL A 166 16.51 -1.93 -31.93
N GLY A 167 17.16 -2.57 -30.95
CA GLY A 167 18.36 -3.36 -31.17
C GLY A 167 18.11 -4.85 -30.96
N LYS A 168 19.18 -5.63 -31.07
CA LYS A 168 19.12 -7.07 -30.80
C LYS A 168 19.10 -7.31 -29.29
N GLY A 169 17.97 -7.79 -28.77
CA GLY A 169 17.80 -8.06 -27.33
C GLY A 169 17.66 -6.81 -26.44
N TYR A 170 17.47 -5.63 -27.04
CA TYR A 170 17.14 -4.42 -26.30
C TYR A 170 16.30 -3.47 -27.17
N ALA A 171 15.60 -2.55 -26.52
CA ALA A 171 14.92 -1.46 -27.19
C ALA A 171 14.96 -0.22 -26.30
N VAL A 172 14.95 0.95 -26.94
CA VAL A 172 14.87 2.25 -26.29
C VAL A 172 13.43 2.73 -26.36
N VAL A 173 12.90 3.13 -25.21
CA VAL A 173 11.54 3.68 -25.08
C VAL A 173 11.66 5.17 -24.84
N GLN A 174 10.90 5.95 -25.61
CA GLN A 174 10.68 7.37 -25.38
C GLN A 174 9.35 7.56 -24.65
N THR A 175 9.39 8.25 -23.52
CA THR A 175 8.22 8.50 -22.67
C THR A 175 7.38 9.68 -23.17
N LEU A 176 6.15 9.82 -22.64
CA LEU A 176 5.34 11.04 -22.80
C LEU A 176 5.98 12.28 -22.18
N ALA A 177 6.92 12.11 -21.23
CA ALA A 177 7.66 13.19 -20.58
C ALA A 177 8.75 13.80 -21.48
N ASN A 178 8.43 14.13 -22.74
CA ASN A 178 9.31 14.76 -23.72
C ASN A 178 8.53 15.86 -24.47
N LYS A 179 9.14 17.05 -24.60
CA LYS A 179 8.56 18.23 -25.25
C LYS A 179 8.25 18.07 -26.74
N GLU A 180 8.86 17.08 -27.38
CA GLU A 180 8.64 16.77 -28.80
C GLU A 180 7.49 15.79 -29.01
N THR A 181 6.93 15.21 -27.93
CA THR A 181 5.85 14.24 -28.00
C THR A 181 4.51 14.97 -28.06
N ASN A 182 3.68 14.64 -29.05
CA ASN A 182 2.28 15.08 -29.10
C ASN A 182 1.36 13.87 -29.13
N ILE A 183 0.30 13.88 -28.33
CA ILE A 183 -0.59 12.74 -28.16
C ILE A 183 -2.01 13.17 -28.51
N ALA A 184 -2.60 12.50 -29.49
CA ALA A 184 -4.02 12.67 -29.78
C ALA A 184 -4.83 11.92 -28.72
N PHE A 185 -5.74 12.63 -28.05
CA PHE A 185 -6.54 12.10 -26.96
C PHE A 185 -8.03 12.37 -27.16
N GLU A 186 -8.83 11.60 -26.43
CA GLU A 186 -10.26 11.74 -26.30
C GLU A 186 -10.64 11.75 -24.81
N ILE A 187 -11.54 12.65 -24.44
CA ILE A 187 -12.14 12.65 -23.09
C ILE A 187 -13.11 11.48 -23.01
N LEU A 188 -12.83 10.51 -22.13
CA LEU A 188 -13.57 9.24 -22.05
C LEU A 188 -15.07 9.45 -21.85
N ARG A 189 -15.45 10.47 -21.07
CA ARG A 189 -16.86 10.76 -20.74
C ARG A 189 -17.63 11.43 -21.87
N THR A 190 -17.00 12.32 -22.64
CA THR A 190 -17.72 13.17 -23.62
C THR A 190 -17.43 12.81 -25.07
N GLY A 191 -16.33 12.11 -25.33
CA GLY A 191 -15.84 11.85 -26.68
C GLY A 191 -15.19 13.06 -27.36
N ASP A 192 -14.98 14.16 -26.63
CA ASP A 192 -14.32 15.35 -27.18
C ASP A 192 -12.83 15.07 -27.38
N GLN A 193 -12.31 15.42 -28.55
CA GLN A 193 -10.93 15.12 -28.95
C GLN A 193 -10.03 16.35 -28.89
N GLY A 194 -8.74 16.09 -28.67
CA GLY A 194 -7.72 17.11 -28.54
C GLY A 194 -6.31 16.60 -28.76
N ILE A 195 -5.34 17.50 -28.57
CA ILE A 195 -3.91 17.20 -28.58
C ILE A 195 -3.32 17.58 -27.23
N LEU A 196 -2.58 16.65 -26.64
CA LEU A 196 -1.76 16.85 -25.46
C LEU A 196 -0.32 17.07 -25.91
N GLU A 197 0.28 18.17 -25.46
CA GLU A 197 1.67 18.51 -25.66
C GLU A 197 2.50 17.90 -24.53
N GLY A 198 3.52 17.15 -24.90
CA GLY A 198 4.44 16.58 -23.94
C GLY A 198 5.18 17.67 -23.19
N ASP A 199 5.39 17.45 -21.89
CA ASP A 199 6.21 18.32 -21.05
C ASP A 199 7.10 17.42 -20.20
N LEU A 200 8.15 17.99 -19.62
CA LEU A 200 9.10 17.28 -18.78
C LEU A 200 8.52 16.96 -17.37
N ASN A 201 7.32 17.43 -17.09
CA ASN A 201 6.61 17.29 -15.82
C ASN A 201 5.52 16.21 -15.91
N THR A 202 4.94 15.82 -14.77
CA THR A 202 3.76 14.93 -14.72
C THR A 202 2.48 15.63 -15.21
N VAL A 203 2.48 16.96 -15.19
CA VAL A 203 1.40 17.78 -15.70
C VAL A 203 1.76 18.22 -17.11
N HIS A 204 0.88 17.87 -18.05
CA HIS A 204 0.98 18.17 -19.47
C HIS A 204 -0.06 19.21 -19.86
N GLU A 205 0.27 20.08 -20.81
CA GLU A 205 -0.67 21.05 -21.35
C GLU A 205 -1.28 20.49 -22.63
N GLY A 206 -2.53 20.82 -22.89
CA GLY A 206 -3.20 20.37 -24.11
C GLY A 206 -4.38 21.25 -24.45
N PHE A 207 -5.02 20.93 -25.57
CA PHE A 207 -6.20 21.65 -26.03
C PHE A 207 -7.20 20.71 -26.69
N LEU A 208 -8.49 21.03 -26.53
CA LEU A 208 -9.60 20.41 -27.23
C LEU A 208 -9.94 21.20 -28.48
N PHE A 209 -10.23 20.50 -29.58
CA PHE A 209 -10.67 21.13 -30.83
C PHE A 209 -12.07 21.74 -30.70
N ASN A 210 -12.91 21.17 -29.82
CA ASN A 210 -14.26 21.66 -29.56
C ASN A 210 -14.25 22.68 -28.41
N THR A 211 -14.47 23.95 -28.73
CA THR A 211 -14.56 25.04 -27.73
C THR A 211 -15.78 24.91 -26.81
N GLU A 212 -16.83 24.23 -27.26
CA GLU A 212 -18.06 23.97 -26.49
C GLU A 212 -18.00 22.64 -25.73
N ALA A 213 -16.87 21.92 -25.77
CA ALA A 213 -16.68 20.65 -25.08
C ALA A 213 -17.04 20.76 -23.59
N ASN A 214 -17.85 19.83 -23.10
CA ASN A 214 -18.29 19.80 -21.71
C ASN A 214 -17.28 19.06 -20.83
N VAL A 215 -16.03 19.50 -20.85
CA VAL A 215 -14.92 18.96 -20.04
C VAL A 215 -14.97 19.48 -18.61
N ALA A 216 -14.62 18.62 -17.65
CA ALA A 216 -14.55 18.91 -16.22
C ALA A 216 -13.21 18.41 -15.63
N THR A 217 -12.78 19.02 -14.51
CA THR A 217 -11.67 18.48 -13.71
C THR A 217 -12.02 17.09 -13.21
N GLY A 218 -11.07 16.16 -13.30
CA GLY A 218 -11.25 14.74 -12.99
C GLY A 218 -11.78 13.89 -14.16
N ASP A 219 -11.98 14.46 -15.34
CA ASP A 219 -12.27 13.67 -16.54
C ASP A 219 -11.02 12.88 -16.99
N ASP A 220 -11.21 11.61 -17.32
CA ASP A 220 -10.17 10.74 -17.87
C ASP A 220 -9.90 11.00 -19.35
N LEU A 221 -8.62 10.92 -19.72
CA LEU A 221 -8.15 10.99 -21.10
C LEU A 221 -7.67 9.63 -21.58
N VAL A 222 -8.11 9.24 -22.78
CA VAL A 222 -7.63 8.04 -23.47
C VAL A 222 -7.06 8.37 -24.85
N THR A 223 -6.14 7.53 -25.34
CA THR A 223 -5.59 7.65 -26.70
C THR A 223 -6.68 7.42 -27.76
N THR A 224 -6.69 8.22 -28.83
CA THR A 224 -7.69 8.10 -29.92
C THR A 224 -7.35 7.05 -30.97
N GLY A 225 -6.09 6.63 -31.06
CA GLY A 225 -5.60 5.77 -32.15
C GLY A 225 -5.40 6.48 -33.49
N ILE A 226 -5.50 7.82 -33.52
CA ILE A 226 -5.25 8.61 -34.75
C ILE A 226 -3.76 8.68 -35.08
N SER A 227 -2.87 8.53 -34.09
CA SER A 227 -1.44 8.45 -34.34
C SER A 227 -1.03 7.02 -34.65
N ASP A 228 -0.08 6.87 -35.58
CA ASP A 228 0.52 5.57 -35.93
C ASP A 228 1.33 4.95 -34.76
N TYR A 229 1.45 5.66 -33.63
CA TYR A 229 2.33 5.29 -32.52
C TYR A 229 1.58 4.80 -31.26
N TYR A 230 0.32 5.19 -31.09
CA TYR A 230 -0.45 4.88 -29.88
C TYR A 230 -1.74 4.17 -30.23
N LEU A 231 -1.87 2.92 -29.77
CA LEU A 231 -3.13 2.20 -29.89
C LEU A 231 -4.27 2.95 -29.18
N PRO A 232 -5.51 2.87 -29.70
CA PRO A 232 -6.66 3.54 -29.08
C PRO A 232 -7.05 2.91 -27.73
N GLY A 233 -7.61 3.73 -26.84
CA GLY A 233 -8.23 3.30 -25.58
C GLY A 233 -7.26 3.08 -24.42
N ILE A 234 -6.06 3.67 -24.45
CA ILE A 234 -5.09 3.59 -23.35
C ILE A 234 -5.23 4.84 -22.49
N LEU A 235 -5.30 4.67 -21.18
CA LEU A 235 -5.43 5.76 -20.20
C LEU A 235 -4.15 6.58 -20.15
N ILE A 236 -4.28 7.90 -20.28
CA ILE A 236 -3.18 8.86 -20.23
C ILE A 236 -3.08 9.49 -18.84
N GLY A 237 -4.23 9.96 -18.34
CA GLY A 237 -4.31 10.74 -17.10
C GLY A 237 -5.65 11.46 -16.94
N GLU A 238 -5.68 12.39 -16.00
CA GLU A 238 -6.89 13.11 -15.58
C GLU A 238 -6.75 14.62 -15.79
N VAL A 239 -7.85 15.29 -16.17
CA VAL A 239 -7.88 16.76 -16.27
C VAL A 239 -7.71 17.37 -14.88
N THR A 240 -6.68 18.18 -14.66
CA THR A 240 -6.45 18.90 -13.39
C THR A 240 -6.96 20.34 -13.44
N SER A 241 -6.88 21.00 -14.60
CA SER A 241 -7.31 22.38 -14.76
C SER A 241 -7.81 22.64 -16.17
N ILE A 242 -8.78 23.56 -16.29
CA ILE A 242 -9.33 24.01 -17.57
C ILE A 242 -9.10 25.50 -17.65
N GLN A 243 -8.31 25.93 -18.62
CA GLN A 243 -8.05 27.34 -18.86
C GLN A 243 -9.17 27.87 -19.76
N LYS A 244 -9.99 28.77 -19.20
CA LYS A 244 -10.95 29.56 -19.97
C LYS A 244 -10.29 30.88 -20.31
N GLU A 245 -9.74 30.99 -21.51
CA GLU A 245 -9.33 32.29 -22.03
C GLU A 245 -10.07 32.61 -23.34
N GLY A 246 -10.88 33.68 -23.30
CA GLY A 246 -11.23 34.51 -24.46
C GLY A 246 -11.71 33.83 -25.75
N ASP A 247 -11.57 34.58 -26.85
CA ASP A 247 -11.95 34.22 -28.24
C ASP A 247 -10.91 33.25 -28.84
N GLN A 248 -10.73 32.09 -28.19
CA GLN A 248 -9.81 31.05 -28.63
C GLN A 248 -10.54 30.02 -29.50
N LEU A 249 -9.89 29.59 -30.59
CA LEU A 249 -10.39 28.55 -31.49
C LEU A 249 -10.36 27.14 -30.88
N VAL A 250 -9.74 27.00 -29.71
CA VAL A 250 -9.54 25.74 -28.98
C VAL A 250 -9.70 26.00 -27.48
N LYS A 251 -9.99 24.94 -26.71
CA LYS A 251 -10.10 25.03 -25.24
C LYS A 251 -8.89 24.40 -24.58
N HIS A 252 -8.11 25.17 -23.85
CA HIS A 252 -6.89 24.70 -23.19
C HIS A 252 -7.18 24.00 -21.85
N LEU A 253 -6.39 22.99 -21.54
CA LEU A 253 -6.48 22.22 -20.31
C LEU A 253 -5.11 21.71 -19.86
N GLN A 254 -5.03 21.35 -18.60
CA GLN A 254 -3.88 20.68 -17.99
C GLN A 254 -4.30 19.28 -17.55
N VAL A 255 -3.41 18.31 -17.77
CA VAL A 255 -3.64 16.89 -17.51
C VAL A 255 -2.51 16.38 -16.67
N GLU A 256 -2.83 15.68 -15.59
CA GLU A 256 -1.82 14.97 -14.81
C GLU A 256 -1.83 13.49 -15.22
N THR A 257 -0.66 12.97 -15.59
CA THR A 257 -0.51 11.54 -15.88
C THR A 257 -0.54 10.71 -14.60
N LEU A 258 -1.20 9.55 -14.67
CA LEU A 258 -1.26 8.58 -13.57
C LEU A 258 0.03 7.74 -13.45
N VAL A 259 0.95 7.87 -14.42
CA VAL A 259 2.16 7.04 -14.48
C VAL A 259 3.34 7.75 -13.83
N ASP A 260 3.85 7.19 -12.74
CA ASP A 260 5.12 7.61 -12.16
C ASP A 260 6.31 7.00 -12.93
N PHE A 261 6.83 7.75 -13.91
CA PHE A 261 7.97 7.33 -14.74
C PHE A 261 9.22 6.96 -13.94
N GLN A 262 9.38 7.51 -12.72
CA GLN A 262 10.56 7.26 -11.89
C GLN A 262 10.55 5.84 -11.30
N LYS A 263 9.36 5.28 -11.04
CA LYS A 263 9.18 3.99 -10.37
C LYS A 263 8.98 2.81 -11.32
N ILE A 264 8.97 3.04 -12.63
CA ILE A 264 8.82 1.97 -13.63
C ILE A 264 9.97 0.96 -13.49
N LYS A 265 9.64 -0.32 -13.29
CA LYS A 265 10.59 -1.46 -13.26
C LYS A 265 10.36 -2.43 -14.42
N SER A 266 9.11 -2.66 -14.77
CA SER A 266 8.67 -3.52 -15.86
C SER A 266 7.61 -2.79 -16.67
N VAL A 267 7.53 -3.13 -17.96
CA VAL A 267 6.60 -2.53 -18.92
C VAL A 267 6.03 -3.60 -19.83
N PHE A 268 4.93 -3.27 -20.48
CA PHE A 268 4.34 -4.05 -21.55
C PHE A 268 4.46 -3.29 -22.86
N ILE A 269 4.81 -4.01 -23.92
CA ILE A 269 4.84 -3.51 -25.29
C ILE A 269 3.65 -4.13 -26.00
N ILE A 270 2.79 -3.30 -26.56
CA ILE A 270 1.56 -3.71 -27.22
C ILE A 270 1.54 -3.26 -28.68
N ARG A 271 1.07 -4.15 -29.56
CA ARG A 271 0.84 -3.88 -30.98
C ARG A 271 -0.46 -4.54 -31.43
N GLU A 272 -1.18 -3.89 -32.35
CA GLU A 272 -2.23 -4.57 -33.11
C GLU A 272 -1.63 -5.66 -34.01
N ALA A 273 -2.30 -6.81 -34.09
CA ALA A 273 -1.95 -7.82 -35.07
C ALA A 273 -2.31 -7.29 -36.46
N GLU A 274 -1.32 -7.26 -37.36
CA GLU A 274 -1.58 -7.01 -38.77
C GLU A 274 -2.54 -8.07 -39.30
N TYR A 275 -3.65 -7.63 -39.89
CA TYR A 275 -4.49 -8.51 -40.70
C TYR A 275 -3.77 -8.72 -42.04
N GLU A 276 -3.21 -9.91 -42.26
CA GLU A 276 -2.77 -10.37 -43.59
C GLU A 276 -3.95 -10.55 -44.56
#